data_AF-A0A915P624-F1
#
_entry.id   AF-A0A915P624-F1
#
_cell.length_a   1.000
_cell.length_b   1.000
_cell.length_c   1.000
_cell.angle_alpha   90.00
_cell.angle_beta   90.00
_cell.angle_gamma   90.00
#
_symmetry.space_group_name_H-M   'P 1'
#
loop_
_entity.id
_entity.type
_entity.pdbx_description
1 polymer ?
#
loop_
_entity_poly.entity_id
_entity_poly.type
_entity_poly.pdbx_seq_one_letter_code
_entity_poly.pdbx_strand_id
1 'polypeptide(L)'
;MHALRRGLLSTKINERIVAKSIMKRNTRSARFINENLNNVTEVTSNVATDPGIPCLDDSDATRYMNLKEVRQALNIPSHLGNWSICNEDVSNNYNQIYSDMSPFVKKVLAAKVKTLLYYGDTDMACNFLLGQQFASQLGYRGASSSTKGFSQH
;
A
#
# COMPACT_ATOMS: atom_id res chain seq x y z
N MET A 1 -13.33 -68.84 -19.07
CA MET A 1 -11.90 -69.05 -19.38
C MET A 1 -11.16 -67.74 -19.17
N HIS A 2 -9.91 -67.85 -18.72
CA HIS A 2 -8.88 -66.81 -18.59
C HIS A 2 -9.01 -65.79 -17.44
N ALA A 3 -8.37 -66.19 -16.34
CA ALA A 3 -7.78 -65.31 -15.35
C ALA A 3 -6.59 -64.55 -15.95
N LEU A 4 -6.40 -63.29 -15.55
CA LEU A 4 -5.09 -62.66 -15.53
C LEU A 4 -4.80 -62.17 -14.12
N ARG A 5 -3.72 -62.73 -13.57
CA ARG A 5 -3.15 -62.50 -12.25
C ARG A 5 -2.27 -61.25 -12.26
N ARG A 6 -2.38 -60.51 -11.15
CA ARG A 6 -1.32 -59.88 -10.34
C ARG A 6 -0.55 -58.67 -10.90
N GLY A 7 -0.68 -57.58 -10.15
CA GLY A 7 0.29 -56.48 -10.08
C GLY A 7 0.02 -55.62 -8.84
N LEU A 8 0.28 -56.15 -7.64
CA LEU A 8 0.31 -55.37 -6.40
C LEU A 8 1.54 -54.44 -6.44
N LEU A 9 1.32 -53.16 -6.75
CA LEU A 9 2.31 -52.11 -6.54
C LEU A 9 2.00 -51.40 -5.21
N SER A 10 3.06 -51.35 -4.39
CA SER A 10 3.09 -51.00 -2.98
C SER A 10 2.54 -49.60 -2.67
N THR A 11 1.65 -49.51 -1.68
CA THR A 11 1.13 -48.27 -1.07
C THR A 11 2.21 -47.40 -0.42
N LYS A 12 3.48 -47.84 -0.37
CA LYS A 12 4.60 -47.11 0.27
C LYS A 12 5.23 -46.00 -0.59
N ILE A 13 4.82 -45.83 -1.84
CA ILE A 13 5.41 -44.80 -2.73
C ILE A 13 4.69 -43.45 -2.58
N ASN A 14 3.42 -43.44 -2.14
CA ASN A 14 2.63 -42.20 -2.07
C ASN A 14 2.90 -41.38 -0.79
N GLU A 15 3.31 -41.99 0.32
CA GLU A 15 3.61 -41.23 1.55
C GLU A 15 4.90 -40.40 1.45
N ARG A 16 5.91 -40.87 0.71
CA ARG A 16 7.20 -40.16 0.58
C ARG A 16 7.12 -38.87 -0.24
N ILE A 17 6.16 -38.77 -1.16
CA ILE A 17 5.97 -37.58 -2.01
C ILE A 17 5.17 -36.52 -1.25
N VAL A 18 4.14 -36.92 -0.50
CA VAL A 18 3.34 -36.01 0.32
C VAL A 18 4.16 -35.46 1.49
N ALA A 19 4.97 -36.28 2.17
CA ALA A 19 5.85 -35.84 3.25
C ALA A 19 6.90 -34.81 2.79
N LYS A 20 7.51 -34.99 1.60
CA LYS A 20 8.51 -34.05 1.05
C LYS A 20 7.89 -32.70 0.63
N SER A 21 6.65 -32.69 0.16
CA SER A 21 5.93 -31.47 -0.23
C SER A 21 5.34 -30.69 0.95
N ILE A 22 5.14 -31.32 2.11
CA ILE A 22 4.74 -30.66 3.36
C ILE A 22 5.98 -30.09 4.07
N MET A 23 7.10 -30.81 4.09
CA MET A 23 8.34 -30.35 4.74
C MET A 23 9.04 -29.18 4.00
N LYS A 24 8.85 -29.05 2.68
CA LYS A 24 9.39 -27.92 1.89
C LYS A 24 8.57 -26.62 1.97
N ARG A 25 7.33 -26.65 2.46
CA ARG A 25 6.50 -25.45 2.60
C ARG A 25 6.78 -24.66 3.89
N ASN A 26 7.53 -25.23 4.83
CA ASN A 26 7.75 -24.64 6.15
C ASN A 26 9.18 -24.10 6.39
N THR A 27 9.98 -23.89 5.33
CA THR A 27 11.41 -23.50 5.46
C THR A 27 11.80 -22.24 4.69
N ARG A 28 10.85 -21.46 4.17
CA ARG A 28 11.13 -20.15 3.53
C ARG A 28 10.68 -18.91 4.32
N SER A 29 9.97 -19.10 5.45
CA SER A 29 9.51 -18.00 6.32
C SER A 29 10.10 -18.09 7.74
N ALA A 30 11.30 -18.66 7.88
CA ALA A 30 11.98 -18.82 9.17
C ALA A 30 13.48 -18.49 9.07
N ARG A 31 13.83 -17.33 8.47
CA ARG A 31 15.19 -16.79 8.50
C ARG A 31 15.37 -15.49 9.29
N PHE A 32 14.32 -15.06 10.00
CA PHE A 32 14.41 -13.98 10.98
C PHE A 32 13.60 -14.33 12.22
N ILE A 33 13.97 -15.41 12.92
CA ILE A 33 13.67 -15.54 14.34
C ILE A 33 15.01 -15.79 15.03
N ASN A 34 15.50 -14.74 15.68
CA ASN A 34 16.64 -14.85 16.58
C ASN A 34 16.14 -15.49 17.88
N GLU A 35 16.79 -16.57 18.31
CA GLU A 35 16.54 -17.23 19.59
C GLU A 35 16.95 -16.29 20.73
N ASN A 36 15.97 -15.77 21.47
CA ASN A 36 16.01 -15.44 22.91
C ASN A 36 14.66 -14.83 23.34
N LEU A 37 13.65 -15.68 23.53
CA LEU A 37 12.28 -15.32 23.93
C LEU A 37 12.09 -15.04 25.43
N ASN A 38 13.16 -14.72 26.16
CA ASN A 38 13.09 -14.47 27.61
C ASN A 38 13.38 -13.01 28.02
N ASN A 39 13.60 -12.12 27.06
CA ASN A 39 13.73 -10.69 27.30
C ASN A 39 12.89 -9.90 26.30
N VAL A 40 11.58 -10.17 26.27
CA VAL A 40 10.64 -9.11 25.89
C VAL A 40 10.68 -8.08 27.02
N THR A 41 11.76 -7.30 27.06
CA THR A 41 11.64 -5.94 27.56
C THR A 41 10.60 -5.33 26.66
N GLU A 42 9.39 -5.18 27.20
CA GLU A 42 8.39 -4.25 26.71
C GLU A 42 9.17 -3.05 26.18
N VAL A 43 9.25 -2.93 24.86
CA VAL A 43 9.84 -1.77 24.24
C VAL A 43 8.86 -0.68 24.61
N THR A 44 9.12 -0.04 25.75
CA THR A 44 8.59 1.27 26.12
C THR A 44 9.23 2.28 25.20
N SER A 45 9.10 2.05 23.89
CA SER A 45 9.14 3.14 22.96
C SER A 45 7.95 4.00 23.36
N ASN A 46 8.25 5.14 23.96
CA ASN A 46 7.43 6.33 23.86
C ASN A 46 7.28 6.66 22.36
N VAL A 47 6.62 5.79 21.60
CA VAL A 47 6.09 6.09 20.29
C VAL A 47 5.03 7.11 20.64
N ALA A 48 5.34 8.37 20.41
CA ALA A 48 4.31 9.36 20.19
C ALA A 48 3.33 8.69 19.23
N THR A 49 2.16 8.35 19.75
CA THR A 49 1.11 7.71 18.97
C THR A 49 0.67 8.77 17.97
N ASP A 50 1.27 8.74 16.78
CA ASP A 50 0.67 9.34 15.59
C ASP A 50 -0.73 8.72 15.52
N PRO A 51 -1.82 9.50 15.67
CA PRO A 51 -3.19 9.00 15.56
C PRO A 51 -3.44 8.41 14.17
N GLY A 52 -2.48 8.60 13.24
CA GLY A 52 -2.44 7.95 11.95
C GLY A 52 -3.54 8.46 11.05
N ILE A 53 -3.55 7.96 9.83
CA ILE A 53 -4.70 8.16 8.95
C ILE A 53 -5.78 7.16 9.39
N PRO A 54 -7.03 7.61 9.65
CA PRO A 54 -8.09 6.70 10.04
C PRO A 54 -8.23 5.52 9.07
N CYS A 55 -8.28 4.30 9.61
CA CYS A 55 -8.40 3.05 8.85
C CYS A 55 -7.19 2.68 7.97
N LEU A 56 -6.02 3.33 8.15
CA LEU A 56 -4.76 2.94 7.54
C LEU A 56 -3.81 2.39 8.62
N ASP A 57 -3.35 1.15 8.45
CA ASP A 57 -2.25 0.61 9.24
C ASP A 57 -0.92 0.94 8.53
N ASP A 58 -0.18 1.88 9.09
CA ASP A 58 1.12 2.33 8.60
C ASP A 58 2.30 1.75 9.39
N SER A 59 2.04 0.83 10.33
CA SER A 59 3.03 0.35 11.31
C SER A 59 4.28 -0.26 10.65
N ASP A 60 4.10 -1.02 9.57
CA ASP A 60 5.21 -1.64 8.83
C ASP A 60 6.07 -0.59 8.12
N ALA A 61 5.46 0.44 7.52
CA ALA A 61 6.18 1.53 6.89
C ALA A 61 6.96 2.34 7.94
N THR A 62 6.28 2.69 9.04
CA THR A 62 6.88 3.42 10.17
C THR A 62 8.05 2.66 10.78
N ARG A 63 7.92 1.35 10.96
CA ARG A 63 9.02 0.50 11.44
C ARG A 63 10.19 0.49 10.47
N TYR A 64 9.94 0.21 9.19
CA TYR A 64 10.99 0.10 8.18
C TYR A 64 11.78 1.41 8.02
N MET A 65 11.08 2.54 7.94
CA MET A 65 11.69 3.86 7.76
C MET A 65 12.51 4.33 8.97
N ASN A 66 12.30 3.72 10.15
CA ASN A 66 13.05 4.04 11.36
C ASN A 66 14.20 3.07 11.67
N LEU A 67 14.41 2.03 10.85
CA LEU A 67 15.60 1.18 10.97
C LEU A 67 16.87 2.01 10.74
N LYS A 68 17.89 1.80 11.58
CA LYS A 68 19.14 2.55 11.54
C LYS A 68 19.83 2.41 10.19
N GLU A 69 19.88 1.19 9.67
CA GLU A 69 20.46 0.85 8.37
C GLU A 69 19.72 1.51 7.20
N VAL A 70 18.38 1.61 7.27
CA VAL A 70 17.57 2.29 6.24
C VAL A 70 17.82 3.80 6.30
N ARG A 71 17.80 4.39 7.49
CA ARG A 71 18.10 5.82 7.69
C ARG A 71 19.52 6.16 7.23
N GLN A 72 20.50 5.30 7.52
CA GLN A 72 21.88 5.46 7.05
C GLN A 72 21.97 5.35 5.51
N ALA A 73 21.31 4.37 4.91
CA ALA A 73 21.31 4.18 3.45
C ALA A 73 20.66 5.36 2.71
N LEU A 74 19.66 6.00 3.32
CA LEU A 74 19.01 7.21 2.81
C LEU A 74 19.73 8.51 3.21
N ASN A 75 20.88 8.41 3.88
CA ASN A 75 21.68 9.53 4.36
C ASN A 75 20.93 10.48 5.31
N ILE A 76 20.02 9.94 6.15
CA ILE A 76 19.30 10.72 7.16
C ILE A 76 20.21 10.97 8.36
N PRO A 77 20.48 12.23 8.74
CA PRO A 77 21.30 12.55 9.91
C PRO A 77 20.73 11.94 11.20
N SER A 78 21.62 11.45 12.06
CA SER A 78 21.24 10.75 13.30
C SER A 78 20.62 11.65 14.37
N HIS A 79 20.73 12.98 14.24
CA HIS A 79 20.17 13.94 15.18
C HIS A 79 18.70 14.29 14.90
N LEU A 80 18.15 13.87 13.75
CA LEU A 80 16.75 14.07 13.43
C LEU A 80 15.87 13.04 14.14
N GLY A 81 14.63 13.43 14.45
CA GLY A 81 13.64 12.56 15.08
C GLY A 81 13.23 11.36 14.22
N ASN A 82 12.34 10.55 14.79
CA ASN A 82 11.74 9.41 14.10
C ASN A 82 10.90 9.89 12.90
N TRP A 83 10.86 9.05 11.87
CA TRP A 83 9.96 9.21 10.74
C TRP A 83 8.54 8.81 11.14
N SER A 84 7.54 9.55 10.67
CA SER A 84 6.12 9.23 10.77
C SER A 84 5.45 9.46 9.41
N ILE A 85 4.34 8.78 9.16
CA ILE A 85 3.60 8.94 7.90
C ILE A 85 2.93 10.32 7.81
N CYS A 86 2.46 10.83 8.94
CA CYS A 86 1.84 12.14 9.09
C CYS A 86 2.51 12.94 10.21
N ASN A 87 2.42 14.26 10.14
CA ASN A 87 2.87 15.15 11.20
C ASN A 87 1.69 16.02 11.65
N GLU A 88 1.14 15.70 12.81
CA GLU A 88 -0.01 16.41 13.38
C GLU A 88 0.28 17.88 13.65
N ASP A 89 1.47 18.22 14.13
CA ASP A 89 1.82 19.62 14.40
C ASP A 89 1.75 20.45 13.12
N VAL A 90 2.28 19.93 12.01
CA VAL A 90 2.17 20.58 10.70
C VAL A 90 0.72 20.65 10.27
N SER A 91 -0.05 19.56 10.40
CA SER A 91 -1.46 19.51 10.00
C SER A 91 -2.32 20.52 10.77
N ASN A 92 -2.15 20.59 12.10
CA ASN A 92 -2.93 21.44 12.99
C ASN A 92 -2.57 22.93 12.88
N ASN A 93 -1.37 23.25 12.40
CA ASN A 93 -0.89 24.62 12.24
C ASN A 93 -0.90 25.09 10.77
N TYR A 94 -1.34 24.27 9.83
CA TYR A 94 -1.40 24.65 8.41
C TYR A 94 -2.62 25.55 8.12
N ASN A 95 -2.37 26.68 7.47
CA ASN A 95 -3.42 27.61 7.05
C ASN A 95 -3.70 27.48 5.54
N GLN A 96 -4.90 27.02 5.18
CA GLN A 96 -5.33 26.94 3.78
C GLN A 96 -5.57 28.35 3.21
N ILE A 97 -4.81 28.72 2.17
CA ILE A 97 -4.89 30.04 1.53
C ILE A 97 -5.69 30.07 0.21
N TYR A 98 -5.96 28.90 -0.37
CA TYR A 98 -6.73 28.76 -1.62
C TYR A 98 -7.83 27.72 -1.45
N SER A 99 -9.06 28.09 -1.81
CA SER A 99 -10.22 27.20 -1.85
C SER A 99 -10.52 26.66 -3.26
N ASP A 100 -9.93 27.25 -4.31
CA ASP A 100 -10.14 26.88 -5.70
C ASP A 100 -8.82 26.83 -6.48
N MET A 101 -8.55 25.69 -7.12
CA MET A 101 -7.37 25.47 -7.95
C MET A 101 -7.60 25.74 -9.43
N SER A 102 -8.84 26.03 -9.85
CA SER A 102 -9.22 26.28 -11.25
C SER A 102 -8.34 27.35 -11.93
N PRO A 103 -8.02 28.51 -11.31
CA PRO A 103 -7.20 29.53 -11.96
C PRO A 103 -5.78 29.05 -12.29
N PHE A 104 -5.21 28.19 -11.44
CA PHE A 104 -3.85 27.67 -11.60
C PHE A 104 -3.81 26.58 -12.66
N VAL A 105 -4.78 25.65 -12.62
CA VAL A 105 -4.88 24.59 -13.63
C VAL A 105 -5.14 25.18 -15.01
N LYS A 106 -5.99 26.21 -15.13
CA LYS A 106 -6.22 26.94 -16.39
C LYS A 106 -4.94 27.57 -16.95
N LYS A 107 -4.05 28.11 -16.10
CA LYS A 107 -2.75 28.64 -16.53
C LYS A 107 -1.84 27.55 -17.12
N VAL A 108 -1.77 26.39 -16.46
CA VAL A 108 -0.98 25.23 -16.93
C VAL A 108 -1.50 24.74 -18.29
N LEU A 109 -2.82 24.66 -18.44
CA LEU A 109 -3.44 24.21 -19.69
C LEU A 109 -3.29 25.26 -20.81
N ALA A 110 -3.36 26.56 -20.51
CA ALA A 110 -3.08 27.63 -21.47
C ALA A 110 -1.62 27.59 -21.98
N ALA A 111 -0.69 27.15 -21.13
CA ALA A 111 0.71 26.90 -21.49
C ALA A 111 0.90 25.60 -22.30
N LYS A 112 -0.18 24.89 -22.68
CA LYS A 112 -0.17 23.64 -23.45
C LYS A 112 0.60 22.49 -22.78
N VAL A 113 0.66 22.49 -21.45
CA VAL A 113 1.20 21.36 -20.69
C VAL A 113 0.17 20.23 -20.68
N LYS A 114 0.63 19.01 -20.96
CA LYS A 114 -0.22 17.82 -20.90
C LYS A 114 -0.53 17.50 -19.44
N THR A 115 -1.81 17.53 -19.08
CA THR A 115 -2.29 17.34 -17.70
C THR A 115 -3.20 16.12 -17.61
N LEU A 116 -3.04 15.32 -16.56
CA LEU A 116 -3.91 14.21 -16.20
C LEU A 116 -4.47 14.45 -14.79
N LEU A 117 -5.79 14.42 -14.65
CA LEU A 117 -6.46 14.35 -13.35
C LEU A 117 -7.01 12.93 -13.20
N TYR A 118 -6.59 12.22 -12.14
CA TYR A 118 -6.98 10.83 -11.89
C TYR A 118 -7.58 10.72 -10.50
N TYR A 119 -8.72 10.03 -10.39
CA TYR A 119 -9.47 9.83 -9.15
C TYR A 119 -9.89 8.37 -9.06
N GLY A 120 -9.81 7.78 -7.86
CA GLY A 120 -10.39 6.48 -7.58
C GLY A 120 -11.91 6.59 -7.44
N ASP A 121 -12.64 5.62 -7.99
CA ASP A 121 -14.11 5.57 -7.90
C ASP A 121 -14.61 5.17 -6.50
N THR A 122 -13.78 4.49 -5.73
CA THR A 122 -14.07 4.08 -4.34
C THR A 122 -13.45 4.99 -3.27
N ASP A 123 -12.74 6.07 -3.63
CA ASP A 123 -12.22 7.02 -2.66
C ASP A 123 -13.34 7.95 -2.15
N MET A 124 -13.54 7.99 -0.84
CA MET A 124 -14.53 8.88 -0.21
C MET A 124 -13.92 10.17 0.32
N ALA A 125 -12.59 10.26 0.49
CA ALA A 125 -11.94 11.48 0.95
C ALA A 125 -11.89 12.54 -0.16
N CYS A 126 -11.49 12.14 -1.37
CA CYS A 126 -11.40 12.99 -2.56
C CYS A 126 -12.06 12.31 -3.77
N ASN A 127 -13.39 12.16 -3.71
CA ASN A 127 -14.12 11.30 -4.63
C ASN A 127 -14.11 11.74 -6.11
N PHE A 128 -14.36 10.76 -6.99
CA PHE A 128 -14.36 10.94 -8.44
C PHE A 128 -15.41 11.94 -8.96
N LEU A 129 -16.56 12.09 -8.29
CA LEU A 129 -17.61 13.02 -8.72
C LEU A 129 -17.14 14.47 -8.59
N LEU A 130 -16.46 14.80 -7.49
CA LEU A 130 -15.83 16.10 -7.29
C LEU A 130 -14.78 16.36 -8.38
N GLY A 131 -13.96 15.37 -8.69
CA GLY A 131 -12.97 15.44 -9.77
C GLY A 131 -13.59 15.67 -11.14
N GLN A 132 -14.68 14.96 -11.45
CA GLN A 132 -15.42 15.10 -12.70
C GLN A 132 -16.05 16.49 -12.82
N GLN A 133 -16.67 16.99 -11.74
CA GLN A 133 -17.23 18.33 -11.70
C GLN A 133 -16.14 19.40 -11.89
N PHE A 134 -15.01 19.28 -11.20
CA PHE A 134 -13.89 20.18 -11.35
C PHE A 134 -13.35 20.19 -12.78
N ALA A 135 -13.09 19.00 -13.37
CA ALA A 135 -12.62 18.88 -14.74
C ALA A 135 -13.60 19.50 -15.76
N SER A 136 -14.91 19.32 -15.56
CA SER A 136 -15.95 19.94 -16.40
C SER A 136 -15.90 21.47 -16.36
N GLN A 137 -15.57 22.07 -15.21
CA GLN A 137 -15.50 23.53 -15.04
C GLN A 137 -14.26 24.17 -15.69
N LEU A 138 -13.27 23.37 -16.09
CA LEU A 138 -12.07 23.85 -16.79
C LEU A 138 -12.34 24.32 -18.22
N GLY A 139 -13.53 24.04 -18.78
CA GLY A 139 -14.01 24.64 -20.03
C GLY A 139 -13.48 23.98 -21.30
N TYR A 140 -12.86 22.80 -21.20
CA TYR A 140 -12.43 22.03 -22.37
C TYR A 140 -13.60 21.19 -22.88
N ARG A 141 -14.08 21.51 -24.09
CA ARG A 141 -15.03 20.67 -24.83
C ARG A 141 -14.37 19.32 -25.06
N GLY A 142 -14.89 18.28 -24.42
CA GLY A 142 -14.30 16.94 -24.48
C GLY A 142 -14.13 16.47 -25.91
N ALA A 143 -12.92 16.04 -26.25
CA ALA A 143 -12.70 15.05 -27.30
C ALA A 143 -13.14 13.63 -26.87
N SER A 144 -13.93 13.50 -25.80
CA SER A 144 -14.55 12.24 -25.40
C SER A 144 -15.99 12.46 -24.99
N SER A 145 -16.86 12.61 -25.99
CA SER A 145 -18.01 11.72 -26.08
C SER A 145 -17.51 10.26 -26.07
N SER A 146 -17.10 9.77 -24.90
CA SER A 146 -17.00 8.35 -24.63
C SER A 146 -18.03 8.03 -23.56
N THR A 147 -19.29 8.33 -23.89
CA THR A 147 -20.43 7.54 -23.45
C THR A 147 -20.21 6.11 -23.96
N LYS A 148 -19.45 5.32 -23.20
CA LYS A 148 -19.56 3.86 -23.24
C LYS A 148 -19.85 3.37 -21.83
N GLY A 149 -21.15 3.32 -21.54
CA GLY A 149 -21.81 2.25 -20.80
C GLY A 149 -21.49 2.12 -19.32
N PHE A 150 -22.31 2.74 -18.47
CA PHE A 150 -22.76 2.07 -17.25
C PHE A 150 -24.16 1.50 -17.55
N SER A 151 -24.20 0.30 -18.15
CA SER A 151 -25.42 -0.49 -18.17
C SER A 151 -25.57 -1.06 -16.77
N GLN A 152 -26.50 -0.51 -16.00
CA GLN A 152 -26.90 -1.11 -14.73
C GLN A 152 -27.57 -2.45 -15.05
N HIS A 153 -27.01 -3.52 -14.49
CA HIS A 153 -27.71 -4.79 -14.32
C HIS A 153 -28.51 -4.74 -13.02
#